data_AF-A0A2D6SLM6-F1
#
_entry.id   AF-A0A2D6SLM6-F1
#
_cell.length_a   1.000
_cell.length_b   1.000
_cell.length_c   1.000
_cell.angle_alpha   90.00
_cell.angle_beta   90.00
_cell.angle_gamma   90.00
#
_symmetry.space_group_name_H-M   'P 1'
#
loop_
_entity.id
_entity.type
_entity.pdbx_description
1 polymer ?
#
loop_
_entity_poly.entity_id
_entity_poly.type
_entity_poly.pdbx_seq_one_letter_code
_entity_poly.pdbx_strand_id
1 'polypeptide(L)'
;MPVKNLRHLPKAHLHLHLEGAMRPATLTEFCERYKIKRPSDTRGKQFSNFAAFNEVYRAASDSIRTRQDLARVIQEVAEDAAKDGATWIEPAFDADRYTVLRADKSLRLFETPYEGWLFALKAARNASEKTGVGISFISAIDRTRPIDQANERAKLTTNLIASQKHQITAKNINGGEPYAGIIGLG
;
A
#
# COMPACT_ATOMS: atom_id res chain seq x y z
N MET A 1 -28.75 15.49 -22.59
CA MET A 1 -27.33 15.81 -22.29
C MET A 1 -26.52 14.54 -22.47
N PRO A 2 -25.38 14.54 -23.18
CA PRO A 2 -24.52 13.35 -23.22
C PRO A 2 -24.03 13.03 -21.81
N VAL A 3 -24.06 11.76 -21.43
CA VAL A 3 -23.58 11.30 -20.12
C VAL A 3 -22.07 11.52 -20.07
N LYS A 4 -21.60 12.39 -19.17
CA LYS A 4 -20.15 12.57 -18.95
C LYS A 4 -19.57 11.27 -18.38
N ASN A 5 -18.59 10.71 -19.06
CA ASN A 5 -17.85 9.55 -18.54
C ASN A 5 -17.03 9.99 -17.32
N LEU A 6 -17.39 9.47 -16.14
CA LEU A 6 -16.78 9.81 -14.85
C LEU A 6 -15.29 9.45 -14.79
N ARG A 7 -14.80 8.56 -15.66
CA ARG A 7 -13.36 8.25 -15.76
C ARG A 7 -12.53 9.45 -16.17
N HIS A 8 -13.08 10.41 -16.93
CA HIS A 8 -12.32 11.60 -17.37
C HIS A 8 -12.24 12.70 -16.32
N LEU A 9 -12.92 12.57 -15.17
CA LEU A 9 -12.78 13.55 -14.09
C LEU A 9 -11.43 13.36 -13.38
N PRO A 10 -10.70 14.42 -13.05
CA PRO A 10 -9.55 14.31 -12.16
C PRO A 10 -10.05 13.87 -10.78
N LYS A 11 -9.50 12.77 -10.27
CA LYS A 11 -9.89 12.17 -8.97
C LYS A 11 -8.67 11.94 -8.10
N ALA A 12 -8.92 11.84 -6.80
CA ALA A 12 -7.92 11.38 -5.83
C ALA A 12 -8.53 10.28 -4.95
N HIS A 13 -7.73 9.30 -4.55
CA HIS A 13 -8.14 8.27 -3.60
C HIS A 13 -7.36 8.43 -2.30
N LEU A 14 -7.99 9.06 -1.30
CA LEU A 14 -7.31 9.47 -0.06
C LEU A 14 -7.42 8.44 1.07
N HIS A 15 -8.18 7.36 0.87
CA HIS A 15 -8.32 6.25 1.82
C HIS A 15 -8.27 4.94 1.05
N LEU A 16 -7.10 4.33 0.97
CA LEU A 16 -6.89 3.11 0.20
C LEU A 16 -6.10 2.11 1.03
N HIS A 17 -6.58 0.88 1.17
CA HIS A 17 -5.77 -0.18 1.78
C HIS A 17 -4.95 -0.86 0.68
N LEU A 18 -3.62 -0.76 0.74
CA LEU A 18 -2.72 -1.23 -0.33
C LEU A 18 -2.97 -2.70 -0.69
N GLU A 19 -2.96 -3.59 0.30
CA GLU A 19 -3.16 -5.04 0.08
C GLU A 19 -4.60 -5.36 -0.31
N GLY A 20 -5.57 -4.56 0.16
CA GLY A 20 -6.97 -4.70 -0.20
C GLY A 20 -7.27 -4.28 -1.64
N ALA A 21 -6.39 -3.48 -2.25
CA ALA A 21 -6.47 -3.03 -3.63
C ALA A 21 -5.69 -3.94 -4.61
N MET A 22 -5.04 -5.00 -4.11
CA MET A 22 -4.35 -5.97 -4.95
C MET A 22 -5.33 -6.61 -5.95
N ARG A 23 -4.88 -6.72 -7.22
CA ARG A 23 -5.68 -7.37 -8.27
C ARG A 23 -6.01 -8.81 -7.87
N PRO A 24 -7.26 -9.28 -8.07
CA PRO A 24 -7.60 -10.68 -7.80
C PRO A 24 -6.74 -11.69 -8.56
N ALA A 25 -6.31 -11.36 -9.78
CA ALA A 25 -5.40 -12.20 -10.56
C ALA A 25 -4.02 -12.31 -9.91
N THR A 26 -3.46 -11.20 -9.41
CA THR A 26 -2.18 -11.17 -8.68
C THR A 26 -2.24 -11.97 -7.38
N LEU A 27 -3.34 -11.84 -6.62
CA LEU A 27 -3.57 -12.69 -5.45
C LEU A 27 -3.57 -14.18 -5.82
N THR A 28 -4.23 -14.54 -6.94
CA THR A 28 -4.26 -15.93 -7.44
C THR A 28 -2.85 -16.43 -7.70
N GLU A 29 -2.08 -15.66 -8.47
CA GLU A 29 -0.73 -16.00 -8.87
C GLU A 29 0.21 -16.15 -7.66
N PHE A 30 0.13 -15.23 -6.68
CA PHE A 30 0.92 -15.32 -5.46
C PHE A 30 0.56 -16.56 -4.65
N CYS A 31 -0.73 -16.85 -4.48
CA CYS A 31 -1.16 -18.05 -3.76
C CYS A 31 -0.66 -19.34 -4.41
N GLU A 32 -0.74 -19.43 -5.75
CA GLU A 32 -0.24 -20.58 -6.51
C GLU A 32 1.29 -20.70 -6.40
N ARG A 33 2.01 -19.61 -6.63
CA ARG A 33 3.48 -19.56 -6.60
C ARG A 33 4.03 -20.02 -5.25
N TYR A 34 3.41 -19.58 -4.15
CA TYR A 34 3.85 -19.88 -2.79
C TYR A 34 3.13 -21.07 -2.16
N LYS A 35 2.27 -21.76 -2.92
CA LYS A 35 1.50 -22.94 -2.48
C LYS A 35 0.72 -22.69 -1.18
N ILE A 36 0.11 -21.51 -1.05
CA ILE A 36 -0.74 -21.16 0.09
C ILE A 36 -2.22 -21.15 -0.34
N LYS A 37 -3.11 -21.39 0.62
CA LYS A 37 -4.55 -21.37 0.36
C LYS A 37 -4.99 -19.96 -0.02
N ARG A 38 -5.59 -19.82 -1.21
CA ARG A 38 -6.24 -18.58 -1.62
C ARG A 38 -7.46 -18.30 -0.74
N PRO A 39 -7.64 -17.06 -0.21
CA PRO A 39 -8.86 -16.71 0.49
C PRO A 39 -10.07 -16.70 -0.45
N SER A 40 -11.26 -16.93 0.11
CA SER A 40 -12.51 -16.95 -0.64
C SER A 40 -12.75 -15.67 -1.42
N ASP A 41 -13.33 -15.77 -2.62
CA ASP A 41 -13.78 -14.60 -3.36
C ASP A 41 -15.05 -14.01 -2.72
N THR A 42 -14.93 -12.77 -2.25
CA THR A 42 -15.95 -12.03 -1.51
C THR A 42 -16.61 -10.92 -2.33
N ARG A 43 -16.31 -10.80 -3.63
CA ARG A 43 -16.94 -9.78 -4.49
C ARG A 43 -18.45 -9.95 -4.51
N GLY A 44 -19.17 -8.84 -4.23
CA GLY A 44 -20.63 -8.83 -4.15
C GLY A 44 -21.21 -9.55 -2.92
N LYS A 45 -20.38 -9.95 -1.95
CA LYS A 45 -20.81 -10.63 -0.73
C LYS A 45 -20.64 -9.71 0.48
N GLN A 46 -21.60 -9.78 1.38
CA GLN A 46 -21.52 -9.09 2.67
C GLN A 46 -20.75 -9.94 3.67
N PHE A 47 -19.84 -9.31 4.41
CA PHE A 47 -19.20 -9.94 5.57
C PHE A 47 -20.15 -9.97 6.75
N SER A 48 -20.11 -11.07 7.53
CA SER A 48 -20.93 -11.21 8.74
C SER A 48 -20.55 -10.20 9.83
N ASN A 49 -19.27 -9.84 9.91
CA ASN A 49 -18.74 -8.82 10.81
C ASN A 49 -17.34 -8.35 10.33
N PHE A 50 -16.76 -7.40 11.05
CA PHE A 50 -15.42 -6.89 10.74
C PHE A 50 -14.31 -7.94 10.88
N ALA A 51 -14.45 -8.91 11.79
CA ALA A 51 -13.44 -9.96 11.96
C ALA A 51 -13.37 -10.86 10.72
N ALA A 52 -14.51 -11.24 10.15
CA ALA A 52 -14.58 -12.02 8.90
C ALA A 52 -13.94 -11.27 7.72
N PHE A 53 -14.11 -9.95 7.63
CA PHE A 53 -13.39 -9.12 6.66
C PHE A 53 -11.87 -9.15 6.90
N ASN A 54 -11.45 -8.95 8.15
CA ASN A 54 -10.05 -8.87 8.52
C ASN A 54 -9.30 -10.19 8.27
N GLU A 55 -9.95 -11.35 8.42
CA GLU A 55 -9.37 -12.65 8.07
C GLU A 55 -9.02 -12.74 6.59
N VAL A 56 -9.93 -12.33 5.70
CA VAL A 56 -9.69 -12.32 4.24
C VAL A 56 -8.60 -11.31 3.87
N TYR A 57 -8.63 -10.11 4.45
CA TYR A 57 -7.62 -9.08 4.22
C TYR A 57 -6.22 -9.51 4.70
N ARG A 58 -6.11 -10.16 5.86
CA ARG A 58 -4.84 -10.72 6.36
C ARG A 58 -4.34 -11.84 5.47
N ALA A 59 -5.21 -12.76 5.04
CA ALA A 59 -4.83 -13.82 4.11
C ALA A 59 -4.33 -13.28 2.76
N ALA A 60 -4.95 -12.21 2.24
CA ALA A 60 -4.46 -11.53 1.05
C ALA A 60 -3.09 -10.86 1.29
N SER A 61 -2.93 -10.18 2.41
CA SER A 61 -1.64 -9.57 2.81
C SER A 61 -0.52 -10.59 2.92
N ASP A 62 -0.80 -11.77 3.48
CA ASP A 62 0.14 -12.87 3.66
C ASP A 62 0.55 -13.54 2.34
N SER A 63 -0.11 -13.22 1.22
CA SER A 63 0.31 -13.69 -0.10
C SER A 63 1.53 -12.94 -0.66
N ILE A 64 1.80 -11.74 -0.15
CA ILE A 64 2.97 -10.94 -0.54
C ILE A 64 4.20 -11.52 0.20
N ARG A 65 5.12 -12.17 -0.50
CA ARG A 65 6.25 -12.90 0.15
C ARG A 65 7.62 -12.29 -0.13
N THR A 66 7.75 -11.53 -1.22
CA THR A 66 9.01 -10.91 -1.61
C THR A 66 8.88 -9.40 -1.75
N ARG A 67 10.03 -8.70 -1.77
CA ARG A 67 10.08 -7.27 -2.08
C ARG A 67 9.50 -6.97 -3.47
N GLN A 68 9.74 -7.86 -4.42
CA GLN A 68 9.22 -7.77 -5.78
C GLN A 68 7.68 -7.87 -5.82
N ASP A 69 7.09 -8.73 -4.99
CA ASP A 69 5.63 -8.82 -4.86
C ASP A 69 5.04 -7.51 -4.33
N LEU A 70 5.65 -6.93 -3.28
CA LEU A 70 5.20 -5.65 -2.72
C LEU A 70 5.32 -4.50 -3.74
N ALA A 71 6.45 -4.41 -4.45
CA ALA A 71 6.61 -3.42 -5.52
C ALA A 71 5.60 -3.61 -6.65
N ARG A 72 5.28 -4.86 -7.01
CA ARG A 72 4.23 -5.16 -7.98
C ARG A 72 2.88 -4.66 -7.50
N VAL A 73 2.48 -4.93 -6.27
CA VAL A 73 1.20 -4.45 -5.74
C VAL A 73 1.12 -2.92 -5.77
N ILE A 74 2.17 -2.21 -5.33
CA ILE A 74 2.21 -0.73 -5.40
C ILE A 74 2.06 -0.23 -6.85
N GLN A 75 2.75 -0.86 -7.79
CA GLN A 75 2.68 -0.53 -9.21
C GLN A 75 1.28 -0.78 -9.79
N GLU A 76 0.69 -1.95 -9.54
CA GLU A 76 -0.62 -2.33 -10.07
C GLU A 76 -1.74 -1.45 -9.54
N VAL A 77 -1.67 -1.06 -8.27
CA VAL A 77 -2.62 -0.12 -7.66
C VAL A 77 -2.55 1.25 -8.33
N ALA A 78 -1.35 1.76 -8.63
CA ALA A 78 -1.18 3.02 -9.35
C ALA A 78 -1.67 2.93 -10.80
N GLU A 79 -1.42 1.82 -11.49
CA GLU A 79 -1.93 1.57 -12.84
C GLU A 79 -3.45 1.56 -12.90
N ASP A 80 -4.10 0.91 -11.92
CA ASP A 80 -5.56 0.83 -11.87
C ASP A 80 -6.17 2.18 -11.48
N ALA A 81 -5.54 2.93 -10.58
CA ALA A 81 -5.89 4.31 -10.28
C ALA A 81 -5.82 5.21 -11.55
N ALA A 82 -4.75 5.09 -12.33
CA ALA A 82 -4.59 5.83 -13.58
C ALA A 82 -5.70 5.49 -14.60
N LYS A 83 -6.01 4.21 -14.77
CA LYS A 83 -7.09 3.75 -15.67
C LYS A 83 -8.44 4.31 -15.25
N ASP A 84 -8.69 4.45 -13.96
CA ASP A 84 -9.92 5.02 -13.43
C ASP A 84 -9.92 6.56 -13.47
N GLY A 85 -8.81 7.19 -13.85
CA GLY A 85 -8.65 8.64 -13.99
C GLY A 85 -8.33 9.35 -12.68
N ALA A 86 -7.83 8.62 -11.69
CA ALA A 86 -7.23 9.24 -10.52
C ALA A 86 -5.83 9.76 -10.85
N THR A 87 -5.51 10.95 -10.36
CA THR A 87 -4.19 11.59 -10.51
C THR A 87 -3.38 11.50 -9.22
N TRP A 88 -4.01 11.09 -8.11
CA TRP A 88 -3.38 10.99 -6.80
C TRP A 88 -3.97 9.85 -5.96
N ILE A 89 -3.14 9.13 -5.22
CA ILE A 89 -3.58 8.11 -4.27
C ILE A 89 -2.79 8.19 -2.95
N GLU A 90 -3.46 7.82 -1.86
CA GLU A 90 -2.90 7.78 -0.51
C GLU A 90 -3.11 6.41 0.15
N PRO A 91 -2.45 5.35 -0.35
CA PRO A 91 -2.50 4.04 0.28
C PRO A 91 -1.99 4.06 1.72
N ALA A 92 -2.71 3.38 2.60
CA ALA A 92 -2.27 3.01 3.92
C ALA A 92 -1.15 1.97 3.79
N PHE A 93 -0.01 2.23 4.45
CA PHE A 93 1.13 1.33 4.48
C PHE A 93 1.57 1.07 5.92
N ASP A 94 1.50 -0.21 6.30
CA ASP A 94 2.00 -0.70 7.58
C ASP A 94 3.36 -1.40 7.35
N ALA A 95 4.46 -0.70 7.60
CA ALA A 95 5.80 -1.28 7.47
C ALA A 95 6.07 -2.46 8.44
N ASP A 96 5.29 -2.60 9.52
CA ASP A 96 5.47 -3.63 10.55
C ASP A 96 4.93 -4.97 10.04
N ARG A 97 3.91 -4.92 9.16
CA ARG A 97 3.36 -6.05 8.40
C ARG A 97 4.39 -6.80 7.58
N TYR A 98 5.42 -6.10 7.10
CA TYR A 98 6.48 -6.67 6.27
C TYR A 98 7.75 -7.00 7.06
N THR A 99 7.72 -6.80 8.38
CA THR A 99 8.84 -6.99 9.31
C THR A 99 8.38 -7.77 10.55
N VAL A 100 8.12 -7.10 11.67
CA VAL A 100 7.92 -7.69 13.00
C VAL A 100 6.62 -8.47 13.15
N LEU A 101 5.59 -8.15 12.36
CA LEU A 101 4.29 -8.83 12.45
C LEU A 101 4.25 -10.20 11.77
N ARG A 102 5.29 -10.56 11.01
CA ARG A 102 5.41 -11.89 10.42
C ARG A 102 6.00 -12.86 11.43
N ALA A 103 5.18 -13.84 11.81
CA ALA A 103 5.55 -14.87 12.79
C ALA A 103 6.73 -15.71 12.29
N ASP A 104 6.70 -16.10 11.02
CA ASP A 104 7.83 -16.75 10.37
C ASP A 104 8.84 -15.70 9.89
N LYS A 105 10.04 -15.74 10.47
CA LYS A 105 11.14 -14.83 10.14
C LYS A 105 11.56 -14.94 8.68
N SER A 106 11.44 -16.12 8.06
CA SER A 106 11.78 -16.34 6.65
C SER A 106 10.89 -15.53 5.70
N LEU A 107 9.72 -15.08 6.19
CA LEU A 107 8.78 -14.29 5.41
C LEU A 107 8.97 -12.79 5.60
N ARG A 108 9.91 -12.35 6.45
CA ARG A 108 10.19 -10.91 6.64
C ARG A 108 10.83 -10.37 5.37
N LEU A 109 10.22 -9.32 4.80
CA LEU A 109 10.77 -8.68 3.60
C LEU A 109 11.92 -7.73 3.99
N PHE A 110 11.86 -7.18 5.20
CA PHE A 110 12.82 -6.21 5.72
C PHE A 110 13.17 -6.57 7.16
N GLU A 111 14.38 -6.21 7.58
CA GLU A 111 14.81 -6.41 8.97
C GLU A 111 14.18 -5.35 9.88
N THR A 112 14.00 -4.13 9.36
CA THR A 112 13.44 -3.01 10.12
C THR A 112 12.28 -2.34 9.38
N PRO A 113 11.32 -1.74 10.10
CA PRO A 113 10.28 -0.93 9.48
C PRO A 113 10.82 0.28 8.70
N TYR A 114 12.00 0.80 9.08
CA TYR A 114 12.70 1.87 8.35
C TYR A 114 13.08 1.45 6.92
N GLU A 115 13.64 0.26 6.76
CA GLU A 115 13.93 -0.31 5.43
C GLU A 115 12.66 -0.49 4.59
N GLY A 116 11.58 -0.94 5.23
CA GLY A 116 10.27 -1.08 4.59
C GLY A 116 9.74 0.25 4.05
N TRP A 117 9.89 1.34 4.81
CA TRP A 117 9.53 2.69 4.36
C TRP A 117 10.38 3.16 3.19
N LEU A 118 11.71 3.05 3.29
CA LEU A 118 12.60 3.45 2.17
C LEU A 118 12.28 2.69 0.89
N PHE A 119 11.94 1.40 1.02
CA PHE A 119 11.50 0.58 -0.10
C PHE A 119 10.17 1.07 -0.69
N ALA A 120 9.14 1.26 0.14
CA ALA A 120 7.81 1.69 -0.30
C ALA A 120 7.85 3.05 -0.99
N LEU A 121 8.60 4.01 -0.44
CA LEU A 121 8.80 5.34 -1.03
C LEU A 121 9.48 5.27 -2.41
N LYS A 122 10.53 4.43 -2.54
CA LYS A 122 11.20 4.19 -3.83
C LYS A 122 10.27 3.51 -4.83
N ALA A 123 9.49 2.52 -4.39
CA ALA A 123 8.53 1.83 -5.24
C ALA A 123 7.43 2.79 -5.72
N ALA A 124 6.91 3.64 -4.83
CA ALA A 124 5.95 4.69 -5.15
C ALA A 124 6.51 5.66 -6.19
N ARG A 125 7.73 6.17 -6.01
CA ARG A 125 8.39 7.01 -7.01
C ARG A 125 8.39 6.37 -8.40
N ASN A 126 8.84 5.12 -8.48
CA ASN A 126 8.93 4.40 -9.74
C ASN A 126 7.54 4.16 -10.37
N ALA A 127 6.51 3.90 -9.55
CA ALA A 127 5.14 3.74 -10.01
C ALA A 127 4.55 5.07 -10.50
N SER A 128 4.80 6.17 -9.79
CA SER A 128 4.41 7.52 -10.21
C SER A 128 5.02 7.87 -11.57
N GLU A 129 6.32 7.63 -11.76
CA GLU A 129 7.02 7.90 -13.03
C GLU A 129 6.44 7.11 -14.21
N LYS A 130 5.97 5.88 -13.98
CA LYS A 130 5.40 5.03 -15.03
C LYS A 130 3.94 5.34 -15.35
N THR A 131 3.17 5.80 -14.36
CA THR A 131 1.70 5.88 -14.46
C THR A 131 1.18 7.31 -14.56
N GLY A 132 1.95 8.31 -14.12
CA GLY A 132 1.49 9.68 -13.97
C GLY A 132 0.58 9.92 -12.77
N VAL A 133 0.45 8.94 -11.87
CA VAL A 133 -0.32 9.06 -10.63
C VAL A 133 0.62 9.41 -9.49
N GLY A 134 0.37 10.50 -8.78
CA GLY A 134 1.11 10.81 -7.56
C GLY A 134 0.71 9.87 -6.42
N ILE A 135 1.70 9.46 -5.62
CA ILE A 135 1.51 8.49 -4.54
C ILE A 135 2.16 9.04 -3.27
N SER A 136 1.34 9.25 -2.25
CA SER A 136 1.77 9.44 -0.87
C SER A 136 1.24 8.28 -0.02
N PHE A 137 1.78 8.09 1.18
CA PHE A 137 1.30 7.04 2.07
C PHE A 137 0.73 7.61 3.36
N ILE A 138 -0.29 6.94 3.87
CA ILE A 138 -0.69 7.03 5.27
C ILE A 138 0.12 6.00 6.04
N SER A 139 0.85 6.46 7.05
CA SER A 139 1.63 5.61 7.95
C SER A 139 0.68 4.87 8.87
N ALA A 140 0.40 3.60 8.54
CA ALA A 140 -0.68 2.86 9.16
C ALA A 140 -0.25 2.19 10.48
N ILE A 141 -1.16 2.17 11.45
CA ILE A 141 -1.04 1.53 12.77
C ILE A 141 -2.09 0.41 12.89
N ASP A 142 -1.63 -0.82 13.15
CA ASP A 142 -2.54 -1.92 13.52
C ASP A 142 -2.99 -1.76 14.98
N ARG A 143 -4.19 -1.21 15.18
CA ARG A 143 -4.82 -1.02 16.50
C ARG A 143 -5.04 -2.31 17.31
N THR A 144 -4.86 -3.49 16.70
CA THR A 144 -4.96 -4.77 17.41
C THR A 144 -3.66 -5.16 18.11
N ARG A 145 -2.62 -4.32 18.00
CA ARG A 145 -1.31 -4.51 18.61
C ARG A 145 -1.11 -3.64 19.86
N PRO A 146 -0.12 -3.96 20.71
CA PRO A 146 0.21 -3.14 21.88
C PRO A 146 0.52 -1.69 21.49
N ILE A 147 0.15 -0.75 22.36
CA ILE A 147 0.35 0.69 22.14
C ILE A 147 1.82 1.07 21.90
N ASP A 148 2.77 0.31 22.46
CA ASP A 148 4.19 0.56 22.23
C ASP A 148 4.57 0.45 20.75
N GLN A 149 3.96 -0.44 19.98
CA GLN A 149 4.19 -0.52 18.52
C GLN A 149 3.66 0.73 17.82
N ALA A 150 2.50 1.25 18.23
CA ALA A 150 1.97 2.50 17.70
C ALA A 150 2.90 3.69 18.00
N ASN A 151 3.47 3.74 19.21
CA ASN A 151 4.44 4.75 19.61
C ASN A 151 5.74 4.66 18.79
N GLU A 152 6.27 3.46 18.56
CA GLU A 152 7.46 3.26 17.73
C GLU A 152 7.21 3.63 16.26
N ARG A 153 6.04 3.28 15.71
CA ARG A 153 5.60 3.71 14.37
C ARG A 153 5.50 5.24 14.27
N ALA A 154 4.94 5.90 15.28
CA ALA A 154 4.84 7.36 15.32
C ALA A 154 6.23 8.02 15.35
N LYS A 155 7.14 7.55 16.23
CA LYS A 155 8.53 8.03 16.30
C LYS A 155 9.27 7.87 14.98
N LEU A 156 9.17 6.69 14.36
CA LEU A 156 9.77 6.42 13.06
C LEU A 156 9.27 7.36 11.97
N THR A 157 7.94 7.57 11.93
CA THR A 157 7.31 8.48 10.97
C THR A 157 7.81 9.90 11.14
N THR A 158 7.84 10.41 12.38
CA THR A 158 8.39 11.74 12.71
C THR A 158 9.86 11.86 12.30
N ASN A 159 10.68 10.83 12.54
CA ASN A 159 12.09 10.84 12.16
C ASN A 159 12.29 10.89 10.63
N LEU A 160 11.46 10.16 9.87
CA LEU A 160 11.48 10.19 8.40
C LEU A 160 11.08 11.58 7.84
N ILE A 161 10.10 12.23 8.48
CA ILE A 161 9.66 13.58 8.13
C ILE A 161 10.73 14.61 8.49
N ALA A 162 11.24 14.60 9.72
CA ALA A 162 12.26 15.53 10.20
C ALA A 162 13.55 15.46 9.37
N SER A 163 13.93 14.27 8.93
CA SER A 163 15.10 14.06 8.06
C SER A 163 14.84 14.28 6.58
N GLN A 164 13.61 14.64 6.18
CA GLN A 164 13.17 14.78 4.78
C GLN A 164 13.32 13.52 3.92
N LYS A 165 13.68 12.37 4.52
CA LYS A 165 13.86 11.09 3.81
C LYS A 165 12.55 10.48 3.32
N HIS A 166 11.41 11.02 3.75
CA HIS A 166 10.08 10.64 3.26
C HIS A 166 9.73 11.25 1.90
N GLN A 167 10.47 12.26 1.42
CA GLN A 167 10.11 12.97 0.19
C GLN A 167 10.25 12.07 -1.04
N ILE A 168 9.34 12.25 -2.00
CA ILE A 168 9.38 11.60 -3.30
C ILE A 168 9.58 12.69 -4.37
N THR A 169 10.45 12.40 -5.33
CA THR A 169 10.66 13.22 -6.53
C THR A 169 10.40 12.36 -7.75
N ALA A 170 9.31 12.62 -8.47
CA ALA A 170 8.95 11.91 -9.69
C ALA A 170 8.76 12.93 -10.82
N LYS A 171 9.47 12.72 -11.94
CA LYS A 171 9.62 13.75 -13.00
C LYS A 171 8.31 14.26 -13.60
N ASN A 172 7.28 13.42 -13.60
CA ASN A 172 5.97 13.67 -14.19
C ASN A 172 4.90 14.08 -13.17
N ILE A 173 5.25 14.19 -11.89
CA ILE A 173 4.35 14.63 -10.82
C ILE A 173 4.81 15.99 -10.32
N ASN A 174 3.88 16.92 -10.10
CA ASN A 174 4.17 18.24 -9.54
C ASN A 174 5.31 19.00 -10.27
N GLY A 175 5.41 18.86 -11.59
CA GLY A 175 6.49 19.47 -12.38
C GLY A 175 7.90 18.93 -12.08
N GLY A 176 8.03 17.79 -11.39
CA GLY A 176 9.31 17.22 -10.97
C GLY A 176 9.79 17.72 -9.61
N GLU A 177 9.03 18.57 -8.93
CA GLU A 177 9.35 19.05 -7.58
C GLU A 177 9.11 17.95 -6.52
N PRO A 178 9.94 17.90 -5.46
CA PRO A 178 9.71 17.00 -4.34
C PRO A 178 8.34 17.20 -3.69
N TYR A 179 7.71 16.11 -3.26
CA TYR A 179 6.47 16.13 -2.50
C TYR A 179 6.53 15.13 -1.33
N ALA A 180 5.62 15.28 -0.37
CA ALA A 180 5.58 14.44 0.84
C ALA A 180 5.19 13.00 0.49
N GLY A 181 6.10 12.04 0.62
CA GLY A 181 5.77 10.61 0.41
C GLY A 181 5.06 9.95 1.58
N ILE A 182 5.06 10.59 2.75
CA ILE A 182 4.22 10.23 3.91
C ILE A 182 3.45 11.49 4.28
N ILE A 183 2.11 11.40 4.29
CA ILE A 183 1.21 12.55 4.47
C ILE A 183 0.39 12.48 5.76
N GLY A 184 0.35 11.33 6.41
CA GLY A 184 -0.38 11.16 7.66
C GLY A 184 0.06 9.93 8.45
N LEU A 185 -0.47 9.84 9.66
CA LEU A 185 -0.38 8.70 10.56
C LEU A 185 -1.83 8.31 10.89
N GLY A 186 -2.19 7.03 10.77
CA GLY A 186 -3.57 6.57 10.92
C GLY A 186 -3.72 5.11 11.30
#